data_AF-A0A9D0L3S4-F1
#
_entry.id   AF-A0A9D0L3S4-F1
#
_cell.length_a   1.000
_cell.length_b   1.000
_cell.length_c   1.000
_cell.angle_alpha   90.00
_cell.angle_beta   90.00
_cell.angle_gamma   90.00
#
_symmetry.space_group_name_H-M   'P 1'
#
loop_
_entity.id
_entity.type
_entity.pdbx_description
1 polymer ?
#
loop_
_entity_poly.entity_id
_entity_poly.type
_entity_poly.pdbx_seq_one_letter_code
_entity_poly.pdbx_strand_id
1 'polypeptide(L)'
;MSRVSLRDLHIEDEAAFRHVGWYGDLKAVMARPPQAFAVLEGEASRPGDARLLNLAFWQPGDVAEVLCEPVISADQLMHSAWHVLGCNALGAAARTALGLLLVESVASAFDIYLVGRVLGHCPDALFLQTQVPAMADAAEEAGLSDDGFAALLQRAADEPEECFEQLQQLLFSVASQLLEARDVDAAKAVLLAHRRATFAPLLHHYELVTWVLYARCYGAGGSAAAVAQSAAALAEGHALKWLRHHWLNKQC
;
A
#
# COMPACT_ATOMS: atom_id res chain seq x y z
N MET A 1 10.32 -23.18 0.68
CA MET A 1 9.19 -22.29 1.01
C MET A 1 7.93 -23.12 0.96
N SER A 2 7.20 -23.17 2.07
CA SER A 2 5.89 -23.81 2.12
C SER A 2 4.82 -22.84 1.66
N ARG A 3 3.88 -23.30 0.82
CA ARG A 3 2.67 -22.53 0.49
C ARG A 3 1.57 -22.88 1.48
N VAL A 4 0.97 -21.86 2.07
CA VAL A 4 -0.06 -22.00 3.10
C VAL A 4 -1.25 -21.10 2.81
N SER A 5 -2.43 -21.45 3.32
CA SER A 5 -3.62 -20.60 3.21
C SER A 5 -3.72 -19.65 4.39
N LEU A 6 -4.63 -18.67 4.35
CA LEU A 6 -4.87 -17.80 5.50
C LEU A 6 -5.29 -18.58 6.77
N ARG A 7 -5.90 -19.77 6.62
CA ARG A 7 -6.33 -20.60 7.76
C ARG A 7 -5.16 -21.19 8.54
N ASP A 8 -4.00 -21.25 7.91
CA ASP A 8 -2.78 -21.82 8.47
C ASP A 8 -1.88 -20.74 9.10
N LEU A 9 -2.30 -19.47 9.06
CA LEU A 9 -1.57 -18.33 9.59
C LEU A 9 -2.17 -17.82 10.91
N HIS A 10 -1.32 -17.37 11.81
CA HIS A 10 -1.71 -16.48 12.91
C HIS A 10 -1.79 -15.04 12.41
N ILE A 11 -2.88 -14.34 12.72
CA ILE A 11 -3.01 -12.91 12.39
C ILE A 11 -2.68 -12.11 13.66
N GLU A 12 -1.55 -11.42 13.63
CA GLU A 12 -1.10 -10.56 14.72
C GLU A 12 -1.88 -9.23 14.74
N ASP A 13 -2.07 -8.69 15.94
CA ASP A 13 -2.76 -7.42 16.21
C ASP A 13 -4.22 -7.34 15.71
N GLU A 14 -4.83 -8.47 15.33
CA GLU A 14 -6.17 -8.50 14.72
C GLU A 14 -7.24 -7.76 15.55
N ALA A 15 -7.16 -7.84 16.89
CA ALA A 15 -8.11 -7.17 17.76
C ALA A 15 -8.15 -5.64 17.56
N ALA A 16 -6.99 -5.02 17.29
CA ALA A 16 -6.87 -3.58 17.06
C ALA A 16 -7.50 -3.12 15.74
N PHE A 17 -7.83 -4.05 14.82
CA PHE A 17 -8.38 -3.72 13.50
C PHE A 17 -9.86 -4.10 13.34
N ARG A 18 -10.47 -4.81 14.29
CA ARG A 18 -11.86 -5.29 14.18
C ARG A 18 -12.89 -4.19 14.03
N HIS A 19 -12.63 -2.99 14.56
CA HIS A 19 -13.51 -1.82 14.41
C HIS A 19 -13.37 -1.13 13.06
N VAL A 20 -12.32 -1.43 12.29
CA VAL A 20 -12.11 -0.88 10.96
C VAL A 20 -13.11 -1.54 10.01
N GLY A 21 -14.04 -0.75 9.47
CA GLY A 21 -15.16 -1.24 8.65
C GLY A 21 -14.79 -1.94 7.33
N TRP A 22 -13.50 -2.06 7.04
CA TRP A 22 -12.92 -2.78 5.90
C TRP A 22 -12.30 -4.12 6.28
N TYR A 23 -11.97 -4.33 7.56
CA TYR A 23 -11.17 -5.47 7.99
C TYR A 23 -11.82 -6.81 7.64
N GLY A 24 -13.09 -6.98 7.99
CA GLY A 24 -13.83 -8.22 7.71
C GLY A 24 -13.90 -8.55 6.21
N ASP A 25 -14.14 -7.53 5.39
CA ASP A 25 -14.26 -7.68 3.93
C ASP A 25 -12.91 -8.04 3.29
N LEU A 26 -11.83 -7.33 3.65
CA LEU A 26 -10.49 -7.59 3.12
C LEU A 26 -9.94 -8.94 3.61
N LYS A 27 -10.20 -9.31 4.87
CA LYS A 27 -9.90 -10.66 5.37
C LYS A 27 -10.64 -11.74 4.59
N ALA A 28 -11.90 -11.50 4.25
CA ALA A 28 -12.68 -12.45 3.44
C ALA A 28 -12.12 -12.61 2.02
N VAL A 29 -11.57 -11.55 1.41
CA VAL A 29 -10.86 -11.64 0.12
C VAL A 29 -9.65 -12.57 0.24
N MET A 30 -8.84 -12.40 1.28
CA MET A 30 -7.62 -13.19 1.51
C MET A 30 -7.90 -14.64 1.92
N ALA A 31 -9.08 -14.92 2.48
CA ALA A 31 -9.48 -16.28 2.85
C ALA A 31 -9.94 -17.14 1.66
N ARG A 32 -10.19 -16.53 0.49
CA ARG A 32 -10.74 -17.24 -0.68
C ARG A 32 -9.62 -17.87 -1.53
N PRO A 33 -9.78 -19.10 -2.01
CA PRO A 33 -8.90 -19.64 -3.04
C PRO A 33 -8.90 -18.75 -4.30
N PRO A 34 -7.80 -18.68 -5.06
CA PRO A 34 -6.56 -19.44 -4.91
C PRO A 34 -5.51 -18.79 -3.98
N GLN A 35 -5.89 -17.83 -3.12
CA GLN A 35 -4.91 -17.09 -2.34
C GLN A 35 -4.07 -17.99 -1.43
N ALA A 36 -2.76 -17.78 -1.52
CA ALA A 36 -1.76 -18.52 -0.77
C ALA A 36 -0.62 -17.58 -0.36
N PHE A 37 0.02 -17.89 0.76
CA PHE A 37 1.17 -17.19 1.30
C PHE A 37 2.38 -18.13 1.21
N ALA A 38 3.58 -17.59 1.03
CA ALA A 38 4.79 -18.39 1.03
C ALA A 38 5.59 -18.15 2.32
N VAL A 39 5.78 -19.18 3.12
CA VAL A 39 6.58 -19.10 4.36
C VAL A 39 8.00 -19.60 4.06
N LEU A 40 9.00 -18.80 4.43
CA LEU A 40 10.41 -19.16 4.33
C LEU A 40 10.72 -20.34 5.27
N GLU A 41 11.53 -21.29 4.80
CA GLU A 41 11.89 -22.49 5.56
C GLU A 41 13.40 -22.49 5.82
N GLY A 42 13.82 -22.99 6.99
CA GLY A 42 15.24 -23.17 7.34
C GLY A 42 15.97 -21.86 7.66
N GLU A 43 17.29 -21.82 7.45
CA GLU A 43 18.18 -20.69 7.82
C GLU A 43 17.89 -19.38 7.06
N ALA A 44 17.01 -19.40 6.05
CA ALA A 44 16.53 -18.23 5.29
C ALA A 44 15.43 -17.42 6.01
N SER A 45 15.28 -17.59 7.32
CA SER A 45 14.20 -16.99 8.12
C SER A 45 14.59 -15.67 8.81
N ARG A 46 15.63 -14.96 8.35
CA ARG A 46 15.94 -13.66 8.97
C ARG A 46 14.79 -12.68 8.66
N PRO A 47 14.35 -11.85 9.62
CA PRO A 47 13.22 -10.94 9.41
C PRO A 47 13.34 -10.05 8.16
N GLY A 48 14.56 -9.66 7.77
CA GLY A 48 14.81 -8.84 6.58
C GLY A 48 14.68 -9.58 5.25
N ASP A 49 14.75 -10.92 5.22
CA ASP A 49 14.79 -11.71 3.99
C ASP A 49 13.42 -11.71 3.30
N ALA A 50 12.33 -11.90 4.06
CA ALA A 50 10.99 -11.83 3.50
C ALA A 50 10.71 -10.44 2.89
N ARG A 51 11.06 -9.37 3.61
CA ARG A 51 10.91 -7.99 3.12
C ARG A 51 11.67 -7.78 1.80
N LEU A 52 12.93 -8.22 1.72
CA LEU A 52 13.70 -8.14 0.47
C LEU A 52 13.02 -8.90 -0.68
N LEU A 53 12.52 -10.11 -0.41
CA LEU A 53 11.83 -10.92 -1.41
C LEU A 53 10.54 -10.26 -1.89
N ASN A 54 9.75 -9.67 -0.99
CA ASN A 54 8.53 -8.94 -1.35
C ASN A 54 8.84 -7.67 -2.16
N LEU A 55 9.87 -6.91 -1.79
CA LEU A 55 10.22 -5.67 -2.51
C LEU A 55 10.84 -5.91 -3.89
N ALA A 56 11.62 -6.97 -4.07
CA ALA A 56 12.44 -7.16 -5.28
C ALA A 56 11.96 -8.29 -6.21
N PHE A 57 11.24 -9.29 -5.70
CA PHE A 57 10.97 -10.52 -6.46
C PHE A 57 9.50 -10.94 -6.50
N TRP A 58 8.67 -10.48 -5.55
CA TRP A 58 7.25 -10.82 -5.52
C TRP A 58 6.53 -10.32 -6.77
N GLN A 59 5.67 -11.16 -7.35
CA GLN A 59 4.91 -10.82 -8.56
C GLN A 59 3.40 -10.92 -8.31
N PRO A 60 2.61 -9.99 -8.90
CA PRO A 60 1.16 -10.06 -8.83
C PRO A 60 0.59 -11.40 -9.32
N GLY A 61 -0.09 -12.11 -8.41
CA GLY A 61 -0.78 -13.38 -8.67
C GLY A 61 0.04 -14.65 -8.43
N ASP A 62 1.26 -14.56 -7.89
CA ASP A 62 2.03 -15.76 -7.50
C ASP A 62 1.67 -16.25 -6.08
N VAL A 63 1.91 -15.40 -5.09
CA VAL A 63 1.45 -15.53 -3.70
C VAL A 63 0.97 -14.16 -3.21
N ALA A 64 0.20 -14.13 -2.14
CA ALA A 64 -0.24 -12.91 -1.49
C ALA A 64 0.94 -12.16 -0.86
N GLU A 65 1.81 -12.88 -0.16
CA GLU A 65 2.94 -12.34 0.59
C GLU A 65 3.98 -13.45 0.82
N VAL A 66 5.25 -13.06 0.91
CA VAL A 66 6.32 -13.90 1.47
C VAL A 66 6.48 -13.58 2.96
N LEU A 67 6.49 -14.59 3.82
CA LEU A 67 6.54 -14.46 5.27
C LEU A 67 7.75 -15.22 5.84
N CYS A 68 8.38 -14.69 6.90
CA CYS A 68 9.44 -15.41 7.62
C CYS A 68 8.90 -16.55 8.49
N GLU A 69 7.67 -16.39 8.99
CA GLU A 69 6.99 -17.29 9.91
C GLU A 69 5.52 -17.44 9.46
N PRO A 70 4.75 -18.42 9.95
CA PRO A 70 3.32 -18.52 9.68
C PRO A 70 2.49 -17.47 10.45
N VAL A 71 2.94 -16.21 10.40
CA VAL A 71 2.35 -15.04 11.06
C VAL A 71 2.24 -13.92 10.04
N ILE A 72 1.11 -13.23 10.02
CA ILE A 72 0.89 -12.01 9.23
C ILE A 72 0.25 -10.95 10.13
N SER A 73 0.68 -9.70 10.06
CA SER A 73 0.00 -8.64 10.81
C SER A 73 -1.32 -8.24 10.14
N ALA A 74 -2.28 -7.73 10.91
CA ALA A 74 -3.57 -7.32 10.39
C ALA A 74 -3.48 -6.21 9.32
N ASP A 75 -2.54 -5.27 9.45
CA ASP A 75 -2.27 -4.23 8.46
C ASP A 75 -1.69 -4.81 7.17
N GLN A 76 -0.66 -5.68 7.26
CA GLN A 76 -0.10 -6.38 6.10
C GLN A 76 -1.18 -7.15 5.36
N LEU A 77 -2.04 -7.88 6.08
CA LEU A 77 -3.16 -8.60 5.47
C LEU A 77 -4.09 -7.67 4.68
N MET A 78 -4.40 -6.49 5.20
CA MET A 78 -5.26 -5.51 4.52
C MET A 78 -4.54 -4.89 3.32
N HIS A 79 -3.24 -4.63 3.42
CA HIS A 79 -2.39 -4.16 2.33
C HIS A 79 -2.34 -5.19 1.19
N SER A 80 -2.00 -6.46 1.46
CA SER A 80 -1.97 -7.52 0.44
C SER A 80 -3.36 -7.78 -0.17
N ALA A 81 -4.45 -7.54 0.58
CA ALA A 81 -5.80 -7.63 0.03
C ALA A 81 -6.05 -6.60 -1.08
N TRP A 82 -5.51 -5.39 -0.97
CA TRP A 82 -5.61 -4.39 -2.05
C TRP A 82 -4.87 -4.81 -3.31
N HIS A 83 -3.71 -5.47 -3.17
CA HIS A 83 -3.00 -6.06 -4.29
C HIS A 83 -3.86 -7.09 -5.02
N VAL A 84 -4.47 -8.02 -4.29
CA VAL A 84 -5.40 -9.01 -4.85
C VAL A 84 -6.58 -8.33 -5.54
N LEU A 85 -7.21 -7.35 -4.88
CA LEU A 85 -8.37 -6.65 -5.40
C LEU A 85 -8.04 -5.91 -6.70
N GLY A 86 -6.93 -5.18 -6.74
CA GLY A 86 -6.45 -4.46 -7.92
C GLY A 86 -6.11 -5.39 -9.08
N CYS A 87 -5.43 -6.52 -8.78
CA CYS A 87 -5.12 -7.54 -9.79
C CYS A 87 -6.39 -8.11 -10.45
N ASN A 88 -7.39 -8.44 -9.65
CA ASN A 88 -8.64 -8.98 -10.13
C ASN A 88 -9.44 -7.93 -10.94
N ALA A 89 -9.46 -6.68 -10.47
CA ALA A 89 -10.21 -5.60 -11.11
C ALA A 89 -9.60 -5.16 -12.45
N LEU A 90 -8.27 -5.12 -12.55
CA LEU A 90 -7.54 -4.65 -13.73
C LEU A 90 -7.11 -5.78 -14.68
N GLY A 91 -7.12 -7.04 -14.21
CA GLY A 91 -6.66 -8.19 -14.98
C GLY A 91 -5.23 -8.02 -15.48
N ALA A 92 -4.99 -8.26 -16.78
CA ALA A 92 -3.66 -8.10 -17.38
C ALA A 92 -3.10 -6.67 -17.24
N ALA A 93 -3.96 -5.65 -17.13
CA ALA A 93 -3.51 -4.27 -16.97
C ALA A 93 -2.83 -4.02 -15.62
N ALA A 94 -3.11 -4.83 -14.58
CA ALA A 94 -2.44 -4.76 -13.29
C ALA A 94 -0.92 -4.99 -13.37
N ARG A 95 -0.47 -5.76 -14.38
CA ARG A 95 0.94 -6.08 -14.59
C ARG A 95 1.69 -5.03 -15.41
N THR A 96 1.00 -4.03 -15.95
CA THR A 96 1.67 -2.91 -16.63
C THR A 96 2.37 -2.02 -15.60
N ALA A 97 3.39 -1.26 -16.02
CA ALA A 97 4.11 -0.36 -15.10
C ALA A 97 3.15 0.58 -14.34
N LEU A 98 2.21 1.23 -15.04
CA LEU A 98 1.20 2.08 -14.41
C LEU A 98 0.19 1.28 -13.58
N GLY A 99 -0.13 0.05 -13.96
CA GLY A 99 -0.98 -0.84 -13.18
C GLY A 99 -0.37 -1.17 -11.81
N LEU A 100 0.92 -1.53 -11.79
CA LEU A 100 1.68 -1.79 -10.57
C LEU A 100 1.66 -0.55 -9.66
N LEU A 101 1.98 0.63 -10.21
CA LEU A 101 1.97 1.88 -9.45
C LEU A 101 0.58 2.25 -8.93
N LEU A 102 -0.49 2.01 -9.71
CA LEU A 102 -1.85 2.33 -9.27
C LEU A 102 -2.27 1.46 -8.09
N VAL A 103 -2.07 0.14 -8.19
CA VAL A 103 -2.48 -0.80 -7.14
C VAL A 103 -1.67 -0.56 -5.87
N GLU A 104 -0.36 -0.37 -5.99
CA GLU A 104 0.51 -0.04 -4.86
C GLU A 104 0.12 1.29 -4.22
N SER A 105 -0.22 2.33 -5.00
CA SER A 105 -0.67 3.61 -4.44
C SER A 105 -1.95 3.48 -3.60
N VAL A 106 -2.85 2.56 -3.97
CA VAL A 106 -4.07 2.28 -3.21
C VAL A 106 -3.72 1.52 -1.93
N ALA A 107 -2.90 0.49 -2.01
CA ALA A 107 -2.48 -0.31 -0.85
C ALA A 107 -1.73 0.55 0.19
N SER A 108 -0.70 1.28 -0.26
CA SER A 108 0.10 2.16 0.59
C SER A 108 -0.67 3.37 1.15
N ALA A 109 -1.57 3.98 0.37
CA ALA A 109 -2.43 5.02 0.92
C ALA A 109 -3.42 4.46 1.95
N PHE A 110 -3.78 3.18 1.86
CA PHE A 110 -4.62 2.56 2.88
C PHE A 110 -3.91 2.49 4.24
N ASP A 111 -2.58 2.50 4.27
CA ASP A 111 -1.84 2.53 5.54
C ASP A 111 -2.05 3.85 6.31
N ILE A 112 -2.18 5.01 5.63
CA ILE A 112 -2.52 6.27 6.33
C ILE A 112 -3.95 6.24 6.88
N TYR A 113 -4.87 5.61 6.13
CA TYR A 113 -6.22 5.38 6.60
C TYR A 113 -6.21 4.53 7.87
N LEU A 114 -5.43 3.44 7.88
CA LEU A 114 -5.27 2.58 9.05
C LEU A 114 -4.67 3.34 10.24
N VAL A 115 -3.64 4.16 10.03
CA VAL A 115 -3.07 5.01 11.08
C VAL A 115 -4.17 5.87 11.71
N GLY A 116 -4.94 6.59 10.89
CA GLY A 116 -6.06 7.41 11.37
C GLY A 116 -7.11 6.63 12.16
N ARG A 117 -7.53 5.48 11.64
CA ARG A 117 -8.58 4.65 12.27
C ARG A 117 -8.12 3.99 13.57
N VAL A 118 -6.84 3.62 13.67
CA VAL A 118 -6.30 2.91 14.84
C VAL A 118 -5.87 3.90 15.93
N LEU A 119 -5.31 5.07 15.58
CA LEU A 119 -4.78 6.05 16.53
C LEU A 119 -5.80 6.44 17.62
N GLY A 120 -7.07 6.66 17.24
CA GLY A 120 -8.13 7.04 18.16
C GLY A 120 -8.79 5.88 18.93
N HIS A 121 -8.46 4.62 18.64
CA HIS A 121 -9.14 3.44 19.19
C HIS A 121 -8.22 2.49 19.94
N CYS A 122 -7.01 2.26 19.42
CA CYS A 122 -6.01 1.37 20.01
C CYS A 122 -4.61 1.99 19.80
N PRO A 123 -4.25 3.04 20.57
CA PRO A 123 -2.99 3.75 20.39
C PRO A 123 -1.76 2.87 20.66
N ASP A 124 -1.92 1.78 21.42
CA ASP A 124 -0.86 0.82 21.73
C ASP A 124 -0.73 -0.31 20.69
N ALA A 125 -1.49 -0.27 19.59
CA ALA A 125 -1.42 -1.27 18.51
C ALA A 125 0.02 -1.40 17.98
N LEU A 126 0.46 -2.63 17.71
CA LEU A 126 1.81 -2.93 17.21
C LEU A 126 2.08 -2.21 15.89
N PHE A 127 1.05 -2.11 15.04
CA PHE A 127 1.10 -1.35 13.80
C PHE A 127 1.51 0.12 14.00
N LEU A 128 0.99 0.80 15.03
CA LEU A 128 1.34 2.20 15.30
C LEU A 128 2.75 2.34 15.87
N GLN A 129 3.19 1.36 16.66
CA GLN A 129 4.54 1.33 17.25
C GLN A 129 5.64 1.24 16.20
N THR A 130 5.34 0.76 14.98
CA THR A 130 6.28 0.68 13.87
C THR A 130 6.04 1.78 12.84
N GLN A 131 4.79 2.01 12.41
CA GLN A 131 4.50 2.98 11.36
C GLN A 131 4.71 4.43 11.77
N VAL A 132 4.24 4.83 12.95
CA VAL A 132 4.31 6.24 13.35
C VAL A 132 5.77 6.71 13.48
N PRO A 133 6.68 5.94 14.12
CA PRO A 133 8.10 6.30 14.12
C PRO A 133 8.73 6.35 12.73
N ALA A 134 8.47 5.37 11.85
CA ALA A 134 9.01 5.38 10.49
C ALA A 134 8.53 6.58 9.66
N MET A 135 7.26 6.96 9.82
CA MET A 135 6.69 8.17 9.21
C MET A 135 7.30 9.45 9.80
N ALA A 136 7.57 9.47 11.11
CA ALA A 136 8.19 10.60 11.79
C ALA A 136 9.62 10.84 11.27
N ASP A 137 10.42 9.77 11.17
CA ASP A 137 11.78 9.81 10.63
C ASP A 137 11.78 10.37 9.19
N ALA A 138 10.89 9.86 8.33
CA ALA A 138 10.77 10.36 6.96
C ALA A 138 10.32 11.83 6.89
N ALA A 139 9.39 12.23 7.77
CA ALA A 139 8.91 13.60 7.84
C ALA A 139 10.00 14.57 8.31
N GLU A 140 10.80 14.19 9.31
CA GLU A 140 11.94 14.96 9.79
C GLU A 140 12.99 15.13 8.69
N GLU A 141 13.36 14.06 7.99
CA GLU A 141 14.28 14.11 6.85
C GLU A 141 13.80 15.05 5.74
N ALA A 142 12.48 15.14 5.54
CA ALA A 142 11.84 16.06 4.60
C ALA A 142 11.69 17.50 5.14
N GLY A 143 12.08 17.77 6.38
CA GLY A 143 12.07 19.08 7.02
C GLY A 143 10.72 19.49 7.62
N LEU A 144 9.81 18.54 7.87
CA LEU A 144 8.59 18.79 8.63
C LEU A 144 8.93 18.81 10.13
N SER A 145 8.41 19.79 10.86
CA SER A 145 8.59 19.85 12.32
C SER A 145 7.69 18.82 13.03
N ASP A 146 8.05 18.46 14.26
CA ASP A 146 7.24 17.58 15.13
C ASP A 146 5.79 18.05 15.24
N ASP A 147 5.55 19.35 15.46
CA ASP A 147 4.21 19.93 15.50
C ASP A 147 3.45 19.75 14.17
N GLY A 148 4.16 19.85 13.05
CA GLY A 148 3.61 19.64 11.71
C GLY A 148 3.26 18.18 11.47
N PHE A 149 4.11 17.25 11.94
CA PHE A 149 3.85 15.82 11.86
C PHE A 149 2.68 15.41 12.77
N ALA A 150 2.62 15.92 14.00
CA ALA A 150 1.50 15.71 14.91
C ALA A 150 0.17 16.23 14.30
N ALA A 151 0.20 17.40 13.64
CA ALA A 151 -0.97 17.91 12.92
C ALA A 151 -1.39 17.01 11.75
N LEU A 152 -0.43 16.40 11.04
CA LEU A 152 -0.70 15.43 9.97
C LEU A 152 -1.38 14.17 10.53
N LEU A 153 -0.90 13.63 11.65
CA LEU A 153 -1.51 12.47 12.32
C LEU A 153 -2.91 12.79 12.86
N GLN A 154 -3.09 13.97 13.46
CA GLN A 154 -4.39 14.43 13.94
C GLN A 154 -5.39 14.50 12.78
N ARG A 155 -4.98 15.05 11.64
CA ARG A 155 -5.83 15.08 10.44
C ARG A 155 -6.16 13.68 9.93
N ALA A 156 -5.19 12.76 9.92
CA ALA A 156 -5.47 11.37 9.56
C ALA A 156 -6.51 10.73 10.49
N ALA A 157 -6.48 11.05 11.78
CA ALA A 157 -7.47 10.57 12.74
C ALA A 157 -8.86 11.21 12.55
N ASP A 158 -8.93 12.50 12.26
CA ASP A 158 -10.18 13.25 12.09
C ASP A 158 -10.85 12.97 10.74
N GLU A 159 -10.06 12.83 9.67
CA GLU A 159 -10.50 12.74 8.27
C GLU A 159 -9.79 11.60 7.50
N PRO A 160 -9.86 10.34 7.98
CA PRO A 160 -9.06 9.24 7.42
C PRO A 160 -9.38 8.95 5.95
N GLU A 161 -10.64 9.07 5.53
CA GLU A 161 -11.05 8.88 4.14
C GLU A 161 -10.48 9.98 3.22
N GLU A 162 -10.42 11.23 3.66
CA GLU A 162 -9.84 12.33 2.86
C GLU A 162 -8.32 12.20 2.76
N CYS A 163 -7.68 11.80 3.87
CA CYS A 163 -6.24 11.56 3.91
C CYS A 163 -5.83 10.42 2.98
N PHE A 164 -6.62 9.33 2.94
CA PHE A 164 -6.46 8.26 1.94
C PHE A 164 -6.50 8.81 0.51
N GLU A 165 -7.53 9.60 0.17
CA GLU A 165 -7.72 10.13 -1.18
C GLU A 165 -6.56 11.02 -1.62
N GLN A 166 -6.14 11.95 -0.76
CA GLN A 166 -5.05 12.87 -1.06
C GLN A 166 -3.72 12.15 -1.21
N LEU A 167 -3.43 11.19 -0.32
CA LEU A 167 -2.19 10.43 -0.38
C LEU A 167 -2.18 9.50 -1.61
N GLN A 168 -3.26 8.79 -1.89
CA GLN A 168 -3.36 7.88 -3.05
C GLN A 168 -3.10 8.64 -4.35
N GLN A 169 -3.72 9.80 -4.54
CA GLN A 169 -3.51 10.64 -5.72
C GLN A 169 -2.08 11.15 -5.81
N LEU A 170 -1.51 11.60 -4.69
CA LEU A 170 -0.13 12.08 -4.63
C LEU A 170 0.85 10.97 -5.02
N LEU A 171 0.75 9.79 -4.38
CA LEU A 171 1.61 8.64 -4.63
C LEU A 171 1.54 8.21 -6.09
N PHE A 172 0.34 8.02 -6.63
CA PHE A 172 0.18 7.61 -8.03
C PHE A 172 0.73 8.65 -9.01
N SER A 173 0.46 9.93 -8.77
CA SER A 173 0.91 11.03 -9.64
C SER A 173 2.42 11.19 -9.63
N VAL A 174 3.04 11.20 -8.45
CA VAL A 174 4.49 11.32 -8.30
C VAL A 174 5.18 10.10 -8.91
N ALA A 175 4.74 8.88 -8.57
CA ALA A 175 5.36 7.66 -9.09
C ALA A 175 5.25 7.57 -10.62
N SER A 176 4.09 7.90 -11.20
CA SER A 176 3.90 7.86 -12.65
C SER A 176 4.76 8.91 -13.38
N GLN A 177 4.93 10.09 -12.80
CA GLN A 177 5.81 11.12 -13.38
C GLN A 177 7.30 10.77 -13.23
N LEU A 178 7.70 10.18 -12.10
CA LEU A 178 9.05 9.68 -11.88
C LEU A 178 9.38 8.49 -12.80
N LEU A 179 8.40 7.64 -13.09
CA LEU A 179 8.55 6.55 -14.06
C LEU A 179 8.99 7.09 -15.44
N GLU A 180 8.36 8.17 -15.90
CA GLU A 180 8.65 8.85 -17.18
C GLU A 180 9.90 9.74 -17.16
N ALA A 181 10.40 10.11 -15.97
CA ALA A 181 11.58 10.95 -15.82
C ALA A 181 12.84 10.23 -16.35
N ARG A 182 13.49 10.84 -17.36
CA ARG A 182 14.63 10.25 -18.06
C ARG A 182 15.98 10.53 -17.42
N ASP A 183 16.04 11.57 -16.59
CA ASP A 183 17.25 12.02 -15.92
C ASP A 183 16.93 12.66 -14.56
N VAL A 184 18.00 13.05 -13.86
CA VAL A 184 17.93 13.63 -12.51
C VAL A 184 17.20 14.97 -12.51
N ASP A 185 17.34 15.79 -13.54
CA ASP A 185 16.71 17.11 -13.60
C ASP A 185 15.19 17.00 -13.81
N ALA A 186 14.74 16.08 -14.66
CA ALA A 186 13.34 15.74 -14.83
C ALA A 186 12.75 15.20 -13.52
N ALA A 187 13.44 14.26 -12.85
CA ALA A 187 12.98 13.70 -11.57
C ALA A 187 12.90 14.78 -10.48
N LYS A 188 13.90 15.66 -10.40
CA LYS A 188 13.90 16.81 -9.49
C LYS A 188 12.73 17.75 -9.75
N ALA A 189 12.41 18.02 -11.02
CA ALA A 189 11.27 18.87 -11.38
C ALA A 189 9.94 18.30 -10.89
N VAL A 190 9.76 16.97 -10.98
CA VAL A 190 8.58 16.27 -10.43
C VAL A 190 8.49 16.48 -8.91
N LEU A 191 9.56 16.21 -8.16
CA LEU A 191 9.56 16.38 -6.70
C LEU A 191 9.26 17.84 -6.29
N LEU A 192 9.83 18.81 -7.01
CA LEU A 192 9.59 20.23 -6.75
C LEU A 192 8.14 20.66 -7.05
N ALA A 193 7.50 20.07 -8.06
CA ALA A 193 6.10 20.35 -8.39
C ALA A 193 5.14 19.90 -7.28
N HIS A 194 5.48 18.82 -6.56
CA HIS A 194 4.64 18.22 -5.53
C HIS A 194 5.01 18.60 -4.10
N ARG A 195 6.10 19.34 -3.87
CA ARG A 195 6.61 19.69 -2.53
C ARG A 195 5.64 20.38 -1.58
N ARG A 196 4.53 20.93 -2.10
CA ARG A 196 3.49 21.63 -1.33
C ARG A 196 2.29 20.74 -1.00
N ALA A 197 2.24 19.51 -1.50
CA ALA A 197 1.18 18.58 -1.14
C ALA A 197 1.30 18.21 0.35
N THR A 198 0.16 18.01 1.02
CA THR A 198 0.09 17.71 2.46
C THR A 198 1.04 16.57 2.87
N PHE A 199 1.02 15.48 2.09
CA PHE A 199 1.79 14.27 2.38
C PHE A 199 3.13 14.19 1.64
N ALA A 200 3.57 15.29 1.00
CA ALA A 200 4.89 15.33 0.35
C ALA A 200 6.04 14.94 1.30
N PRO A 201 6.02 15.30 2.60
CA PRO A 201 7.06 14.87 3.54
C PRO A 201 7.14 13.35 3.74
N LEU A 202 6.08 12.61 3.45
CA LEU A 202 6.04 11.16 3.64
C LEU A 202 6.40 10.36 2.38
N LEU A 203 6.78 11.01 1.28
CA LEU A 203 7.09 10.30 0.03
C LEU A 203 8.23 9.28 0.19
N HIS A 204 9.21 9.55 1.06
CA HIS A 204 10.31 8.63 1.35
C HIS A 204 9.89 7.41 2.18
N HIS A 205 8.92 7.58 3.09
CA HIS A 205 8.33 6.48 3.88
C HIS A 205 7.75 5.39 2.99
N TYR A 206 7.09 5.78 1.90
CA TYR A 206 6.45 4.86 0.95
C TYR A 206 7.41 4.25 -0.09
N GLU A 207 8.72 4.40 0.07
CA GLU A 207 9.73 3.72 -0.78
C GLU A 207 9.50 3.87 -2.30
N LEU A 208 9.00 5.04 -2.75
CA LEU A 208 8.61 5.29 -4.17
C LEU A 208 9.68 4.92 -5.20
N VAL A 209 10.96 5.06 -4.83
CA VAL A 209 12.09 4.67 -5.69
C VAL A 209 12.05 3.17 -6.01
N THR A 210 11.73 2.34 -5.03
CA THR A 210 11.58 0.89 -5.19
C THR A 210 10.44 0.59 -6.15
N TRP A 211 9.30 1.25 -6.01
CA TRP A 211 8.16 1.06 -6.91
C TRP A 211 8.49 1.43 -8.35
N VAL A 212 9.16 2.58 -8.56
CA VAL A 212 9.54 3.06 -9.89
C VAL A 212 10.56 2.13 -10.53
N LEU A 213 11.59 1.69 -9.79
CA LEU A 213 12.57 0.73 -10.30
C LEU A 213 11.92 -0.62 -10.61
N TYR A 214 11.07 -1.11 -9.72
CA TYR A 214 10.34 -2.35 -9.90
C TYR A 214 9.43 -2.29 -11.14
N ALA A 215 8.64 -1.23 -11.29
CA ALA A 215 7.77 -1.02 -12.45
C ALA A 215 8.56 -0.91 -13.77
N ARG A 216 9.76 -0.31 -13.77
CA ARG A 216 10.66 -0.28 -14.93
C ARG A 216 11.19 -1.66 -15.29
N CYS A 217 11.53 -2.46 -14.30
CA CYS A 217 12.10 -3.80 -14.50
C CYS A 217 11.07 -4.84 -14.90
N TYR A 218 9.88 -4.80 -14.29
CA TYR A 218 8.89 -5.89 -14.36
C TYR A 218 7.56 -5.49 -15.01
N GLY A 219 7.34 -4.21 -15.29
CA GLY A 219 6.13 -3.74 -15.96
C GLY A 219 5.96 -4.36 -17.34
N ALA A 220 4.90 -5.16 -17.51
CA ALA A 220 4.55 -5.74 -18.80
C ALA A 220 4.06 -4.67 -19.77
N GLY A 221 4.29 -4.88 -21.07
CA GLY A 221 3.61 -4.12 -22.11
C GLY A 221 2.10 -4.43 -22.11
N GLY A 222 1.28 -3.43 -22.42
CA GLY A 222 -0.17 -3.62 -22.45
C GLY A 222 -0.95 -2.32 -22.53
N SER A 223 -2.28 -2.45 -22.63
CA SER A 223 -3.18 -1.29 -22.61
C SER A 223 -3.26 -0.70 -21.21
N ALA A 224 -3.03 0.60 -21.10
CA ALA A 224 -3.21 1.37 -19.87
C ALA A 224 -4.65 1.91 -19.68
N ALA A 225 -5.60 1.56 -20.56
CA ALA A 225 -6.94 2.17 -20.55
C ALA A 225 -7.71 1.91 -19.23
N ALA A 226 -7.69 0.67 -18.73
CA ALA A 226 -8.34 0.32 -17.46
C ALA A 226 -7.68 1.00 -16.25
N VAL A 227 -6.35 1.17 -16.30
CA VAL A 227 -5.58 1.88 -15.28
C VAL A 227 -5.95 3.36 -15.29
N ALA A 228 -5.94 4.00 -16.45
CA ALA A 228 -6.32 5.40 -16.60
C ALA A 228 -7.76 5.68 -16.17
N GLN A 229 -8.70 4.79 -16.52
CA GLN A 229 -10.09 4.90 -16.08
C GLN A 229 -10.21 4.81 -14.55
N SER A 230 -9.52 3.85 -13.92
CA SER A 230 -9.54 3.69 -12.47
C SER A 230 -8.88 4.88 -11.77
N ALA A 231 -7.72 5.33 -12.26
CA ALA A 231 -7.03 6.50 -11.72
C ALA A 231 -7.88 7.79 -11.83
N ALA A 232 -8.58 7.99 -12.95
CA ALA A 232 -9.50 9.11 -13.11
C ALA A 232 -10.66 9.03 -12.10
N ALA A 233 -11.25 7.86 -11.91
CA ALA A 233 -12.34 7.68 -10.96
C ALA A 233 -11.92 7.89 -9.50
N LEU A 234 -10.72 7.46 -9.12
CA LEU A 234 -10.17 7.74 -7.79
C LEU A 234 -9.87 9.24 -7.58
N ALA A 235 -9.62 9.99 -8.65
CA ALA A 235 -9.40 11.43 -8.62
C ALA A 235 -10.69 12.27 -8.50
N GLU A 236 -11.87 11.69 -8.75
CA GLU A 236 -13.17 12.39 -8.66
C GLU A 236 -13.66 12.58 -7.20
N GLY A 237 -12.98 11.98 -6.23
CA GLY A 237 -13.34 11.97 -4.81
C GLY A 237 -14.20 10.76 -4.42
N HIS A 238 -14.32 10.50 -3.11
CA HIS A 238 -14.98 9.30 -2.57
C HIS A 238 -14.32 7.97 -3.00
N ALA A 239 -12.99 7.96 -3.09
CA ALA A 239 -12.21 6.84 -3.63
C ALA A 239 -12.50 5.51 -2.92
N LEU A 240 -12.61 5.53 -1.58
CA LEU A 240 -12.94 4.33 -0.81
C LEU A 240 -14.33 3.78 -1.14
N LYS A 241 -15.33 4.64 -1.35
CA LYS A 241 -16.66 4.20 -1.79
C LYS A 241 -16.61 3.61 -3.19
N TRP A 242 -15.84 4.23 -4.09
CA TRP A 242 -15.63 3.72 -5.44
C TRP A 242 -14.95 2.35 -5.42
N LEU A 243 -13.85 2.18 -4.67
CA LEU A 243 -13.13 0.92 -4.50
C LEU A 243 -14.04 -0.18 -3.94
N ARG A 244 -14.88 0.14 -2.95
CA ARG A 244 -15.87 -0.80 -2.42
C ARG A 244 -16.79 -1.33 -3.52
N HIS A 245 -17.33 -0.43 -4.33
CA HIS A 245 -18.28 -0.80 -5.37
C HIS A 245 -17.63 -1.52 -6.56
N HIS A 246 -16.45 -1.05 -7.00
CA HIS A 246 -15.85 -1.47 -8.26
C HIS A 246 -14.79 -2.55 -8.13
N TRP A 247 -14.08 -2.63 -7.00
CA TRP A 247 -13.01 -3.62 -6.80
C TRP A 247 -13.44 -4.72 -5.85
N LEU A 248 -14.09 -4.39 -4.73
CA LEU A 248 -14.52 -5.37 -3.74
C LEU A 248 -15.80 -6.10 -4.17
N ASN A 249 -16.90 -5.38 -4.42
CA ASN A 249 -18.20 -6.00 -4.67
C ASN A 249 -18.29 -6.79 -5.99
N LYS A 250 -17.43 -6.51 -6.97
CA LYS A 250 -17.37 -7.29 -8.23
C LYS A 250 -16.81 -8.71 -8.05
N GLN A 251 -16.30 -9.03 -6.87
CA GLN A 251 -15.70 -10.33 -6.55
C GLN A 251 -16.61 -11.21 -5.68
N CYS A 252 -17.81 -10.72 -5.35
CA CYS A 252 -18.86 -11.46 -4.65
C CYS A 252 -19.92 -11.96 -5.62
#